data_AF-A0A960XIN9-F1
#
_entry.id   AF-A0A960XIN9-F1
#
_cell.length_a   1.000
_cell.length_b   1.000
_cell.length_c   1.000
_cell.angle_alpha   90.00
_cell.angle_beta   90.00
_cell.angle_gamma   90.00
#
_symmetry.space_group_name_H-M   'P 1'
#
loop_
_entity.id
_entity.type
_entity.pdbx_description
1 polymer ?
#
loop_
_entity_poly.entity_id
_entity_poly.type
_entity_poly.pdbx_seq_one_letter_code
_entity_poly.pdbx_strand_id
1 'polypeptide(L)'
;WQAEDGTWQLWSCIRKTKYPGRTRIFYRWEGSRLTDSDWTPMGITFKGDGTIGETVGGMQAPYVIKVDNQYRMYYGDYRHICLALSDDGKHFEKKLLAHEMSGLFGEGPTAMARDPMLIQVGPLWYCYYSAHPEEGHGVWVRTTTDLEHFSQSRRVMTGGQAGDNWFNFECPHVVHYKGYFYLFHTQNYAPGRQQTSVYRSADPYYFGINDDSNFVCHLPIAAPEIIIHEDRFYLAALTPQLDGIRITRLEWQEEKP
;
A
#
# COMPACT_ATOMS: atom_id res chain seq x y z
N TRP A 1 7.28 -4.26 -8.52
CA TRP A 1 6.70 -4.26 -9.88
C TRP A 1 7.79 -4.59 -10.89
N GLN A 2 7.44 -4.84 -12.17
CA GLN A 2 8.41 -5.03 -13.25
C GLN A 2 8.56 -3.72 -14.06
N ALA A 3 9.78 -3.24 -14.20
CA ALA A 3 10.14 -2.06 -15.00
C ALA A 3 10.06 -2.36 -16.51
N GLU A 4 10.18 -1.32 -17.34
CA GLU A 4 10.05 -1.44 -18.79
C GLU A 4 11.11 -2.36 -19.42
N ASP A 5 12.31 -2.38 -18.85
CA ASP A 5 13.41 -3.25 -19.28
C ASP A 5 13.30 -4.71 -18.76
N GLY A 6 12.18 -5.06 -18.14
CA GLY A 6 11.92 -6.39 -17.60
C GLY A 6 12.55 -6.67 -16.23
N THR A 7 13.35 -5.76 -15.68
CA THR A 7 13.90 -5.92 -14.32
C THR A 7 12.82 -5.72 -13.27
N TRP A 8 12.98 -6.38 -12.13
CA TRP A 8 12.09 -6.22 -10.99
C TRP A 8 12.56 -5.08 -10.09
N GLN A 9 11.62 -4.26 -9.66
CA GLN A 9 11.84 -3.11 -8.79
C GLN A 9 11.12 -3.29 -7.47
N LEU A 10 11.84 -2.96 -6.40
CA LEU A 10 11.33 -2.94 -5.03
C LEU A 10 11.72 -1.61 -4.39
N TRP A 11 10.72 -0.83 -3.96
CA TRP A 11 10.96 0.38 -3.18
C TRP A 11 10.33 0.21 -1.81
N SER A 12 11.06 0.61 -0.78
CA SER A 12 10.56 0.51 0.60
C SER A 12 10.80 1.79 1.38
N CYS A 13 9.88 2.05 2.31
CA CYS A 13 9.98 3.12 3.29
C CYS A 13 11.02 2.75 4.36
N ILE A 14 12.18 3.41 4.33
CA ILE A 14 13.19 3.27 5.37
C ILE A 14 12.90 4.29 6.47
N ARG A 15 12.72 3.80 7.70
CA ARG A 15 12.30 4.59 8.86
C ARG A 15 13.49 4.87 9.79
N LYS A 16 13.35 5.89 10.65
CA LYS A 16 14.33 6.26 11.68
C LYS A 16 15.72 6.55 11.11
N THR A 17 15.77 7.12 9.90
CA THR A 17 17.03 7.54 9.28
C THR A 17 17.53 8.85 9.88
N LYS A 18 18.74 9.30 9.49
CA LYS A 18 19.25 10.63 9.84
C LYS A 18 18.66 11.76 8.98
N TYR A 19 17.75 11.45 8.05
CA TYR A 19 17.10 12.47 7.21
C TYR A 19 16.20 13.38 8.07
N PRO A 20 16.12 14.70 7.81
CA PRO A 20 15.35 15.63 8.63
C PRO A 20 13.83 15.33 8.67
N GLY A 21 13.13 15.98 9.60
CA GLY A 21 11.68 15.91 9.73
C GLY A 21 11.21 14.56 10.29
N ARG A 22 10.34 13.87 9.54
CA ARG A 22 9.76 12.57 9.96
C ARG A 22 10.69 11.37 9.76
N THR A 23 11.93 11.59 9.29
CA THR A 23 13.02 10.60 9.19
C THR A 23 12.80 9.43 8.22
N ARG A 24 11.82 9.54 7.30
CA ARG A 24 11.50 8.52 6.31
C ARG A 24 11.88 8.91 4.89
N ILE A 25 12.35 7.94 4.14
CA ILE A 25 12.78 8.05 2.73
C ILE A 25 12.39 6.77 1.98
N PHE A 26 12.40 6.81 0.65
CA PHE A 26 12.38 5.59 -0.15
C PHE A 26 13.77 5.18 -0.60
N TYR A 27 14.04 3.88 -0.43
CA TYR A 27 15.22 3.20 -0.92
C TYR A 27 14.78 2.14 -1.93
N ARG A 28 15.59 1.93 -2.98
CA ARG A 28 15.27 1.06 -4.11
C ARG A 28 16.23 -0.14 -4.18
N TRP A 29 15.69 -1.26 -4.62
CA TRP A 29 16.42 -2.47 -5.02
C TRP A 29 15.96 -2.94 -6.40
N GLU A 30 16.86 -3.64 -7.10
CA GLU A 30 16.64 -4.17 -8.44
C GLU A 30 17.03 -5.66 -8.52
N GLY A 31 16.14 -6.48 -9.05
CA GLY A 31 16.34 -7.93 -9.23
C GLY A 31 16.12 -8.36 -10.69
N SER A 32 16.79 -9.41 -11.13
CA SER A 32 16.59 -9.95 -12.48
C SER A 32 15.31 -10.79 -12.58
N ARG A 33 14.98 -11.51 -11.50
CA ARG A 33 13.76 -12.30 -11.35
C ARG A 33 13.10 -11.98 -10.02
N LEU A 34 11.77 -12.09 -9.99
CA LEU A 34 10.95 -11.86 -8.78
C LEU A 34 11.42 -12.67 -7.56
N THR A 35 11.92 -13.88 -7.79
CA THR A 35 12.31 -14.82 -6.73
C THR A 35 13.83 -14.88 -6.50
N ASP A 36 14.61 -14.00 -7.09
CA ASP A 36 16.04 -13.89 -6.75
C ASP A 36 16.19 -13.47 -5.28
N SER A 37 17.18 -14.04 -4.60
CA SER A 37 17.65 -13.51 -3.31
C SER A 37 18.56 -12.30 -3.53
N ASP A 38 18.69 -11.46 -2.51
CA ASP A 38 19.69 -10.39 -2.42
C ASP A 38 19.72 -9.45 -3.65
N TRP A 39 18.57 -8.83 -3.92
CA TRP A 39 18.46 -7.85 -5.00
C TRP A 39 19.47 -6.72 -4.83
N THR A 40 19.94 -6.18 -5.96
CA THR A 40 20.98 -5.16 -5.98
C THR A 40 20.44 -3.86 -5.36
N PRO A 41 21.08 -3.31 -4.32
CA PRO A 41 20.68 -2.04 -3.75
C PRO A 41 21.01 -0.89 -4.72
N MET A 42 20.01 -0.04 -5.00
CA MET A 42 20.15 1.09 -5.94
C MET A 42 20.28 2.43 -5.23
N GLY A 43 20.07 2.48 -3.91
CA GLY A 43 20.24 3.70 -3.11
C GLY A 43 18.94 4.41 -2.74
N ILE A 44 19.10 5.58 -2.13
CA ILE A 44 18.00 6.48 -1.77
C ILE A 44 17.50 7.14 -3.05
N THR A 45 16.22 6.97 -3.36
CA THR A 45 15.66 7.42 -4.64
C THR A 45 14.52 8.43 -4.50
N PHE A 46 13.91 8.56 -3.31
CA PHE A 46 12.78 9.48 -3.11
C PHE A 46 12.77 10.04 -1.69
N LYS A 47 12.43 11.33 -1.56
CA LYS A 47 12.44 12.09 -0.30
C LYS A 47 11.27 13.08 -0.29
N GLY A 48 10.74 13.39 0.89
CA GLY A 48 9.70 14.41 1.04
C GLY A 48 10.24 15.81 0.77
N ASP A 49 9.51 16.59 -0.03
CA ASP A 49 9.84 17.95 -0.44
C ASP A 49 8.82 18.95 0.09
N GLY A 50 9.24 19.73 1.10
CA GLY A 50 8.37 20.72 1.73
C GLY A 50 8.00 21.90 0.84
N THR A 51 8.71 22.13 -0.28
CA THR A 51 8.42 23.26 -1.19
C THR A 51 7.16 23.03 -2.02
N ILE A 52 6.75 21.77 -2.19
CA ILE A 52 5.54 21.35 -2.92
C ILE A 52 4.47 20.79 -1.99
N GLY A 53 4.57 21.10 -0.69
CA GLY A 53 3.57 20.75 0.32
C GLY A 53 3.75 19.43 1.04
N GLU A 54 4.76 18.63 0.70
CA GLU A 54 4.97 17.35 1.37
C GLU A 54 5.57 17.51 2.77
N THR A 55 5.32 16.54 3.64
CA THR A 55 6.06 16.49 4.90
C THR A 55 7.50 16.08 4.65
N VAL A 56 8.47 16.91 5.06
CA VAL A 56 9.90 16.57 5.03
C VAL A 56 10.16 15.28 5.81
N GLY A 57 10.79 14.32 5.14
CA GLY A 57 11.03 12.98 5.69
C GLY A 57 9.76 12.16 5.88
N GLY A 58 8.67 12.49 5.18
CA GLY A 58 7.34 11.92 5.37
C GLY A 58 6.97 10.77 4.45
N MET A 59 7.90 10.18 3.70
CA MET A 59 7.58 9.18 2.68
C MET A 59 7.03 7.87 3.30
N GLN A 60 5.91 7.36 2.77
CA GLN A 60 5.25 6.15 3.27
C GLN A 60 4.73 5.26 2.13
N ALA A 61 5.03 3.96 2.24
CA ALA A 61 4.37 2.86 1.51
C ALA A 61 4.06 3.16 0.03
N PRO A 62 5.08 3.18 -0.84
CA PRO A 62 4.87 3.42 -2.26
C PRO A 62 4.18 2.21 -2.91
N TYR A 63 3.14 2.47 -3.71
CA TYR A 63 2.45 1.45 -4.48
C TYR A 63 2.43 1.83 -5.96
N VAL A 64 2.94 0.94 -6.81
CA VAL A 64 3.11 1.21 -8.24
C VAL A 64 2.17 0.34 -9.06
N ILE A 65 1.40 1.00 -9.92
CA ILE A 65 0.66 0.35 -11.00
C ILE A 65 1.22 0.78 -12.35
N LYS A 66 1.09 -0.07 -13.37
CA LYS A 66 1.31 0.29 -14.77
C LYS A 66 -0.04 0.34 -15.46
N VAL A 67 -0.34 1.47 -16.09
CA VAL A 67 -1.55 1.65 -16.90
C VAL A 67 -1.10 2.22 -18.24
N ASP A 68 -1.50 1.55 -19.31
CA ASP A 68 -0.93 1.75 -20.65
C ASP A 68 0.61 1.69 -20.61
N ASN A 69 1.29 2.72 -21.11
CA ASN A 69 2.74 2.82 -21.14
C ASN A 69 3.32 3.71 -20.03
N GLN A 70 2.58 3.93 -18.94
CA GLN A 70 3.03 4.78 -17.84
C GLN A 70 2.89 4.08 -16.48
N TYR A 71 3.94 4.21 -15.68
CA TYR A 71 3.97 3.79 -14.28
C TYR A 71 3.49 4.93 -13.39
N ARG A 72 2.60 4.59 -12.46
CA ARG A 72 2.01 5.52 -11.48
C ARG A 72 2.29 5.01 -10.09
N MET A 73 3.04 5.80 -9.31
CA MET A 73 3.32 5.53 -7.91
C MET A 73 2.44 6.38 -7.02
N TYR A 74 1.62 5.73 -6.20
CA TYR A 74 0.87 6.35 -5.14
C TYR A 74 1.62 6.16 -3.83
N TYR A 75 1.72 7.20 -3.02
CA TYR A 75 2.47 7.14 -1.76
C TYR A 75 1.90 8.11 -0.73
N GLY A 76 2.10 7.82 0.56
CA GLY A 76 1.74 8.74 1.64
C GLY A 76 2.87 9.72 1.96
N ASP A 77 2.50 10.95 2.35
CA ASP A 77 3.42 12.00 2.80
C ASP A 77 3.20 12.46 4.26
N TYR A 78 2.49 11.66 5.09
CA TYR A 78 1.89 11.99 6.41
C TYR A 78 0.61 12.83 6.41
N ARG A 79 0.18 13.44 5.31
CA ARG A 79 -1.04 14.27 5.25
C ARG A 79 -1.96 13.85 4.11
N HIS A 80 -1.37 13.48 2.99
CA HIS A 80 -2.00 13.21 1.72
C HIS A 80 -1.47 11.89 1.16
N ILE A 81 -2.29 11.29 0.31
CA ILE A 81 -1.79 10.44 -0.77
C ILE A 81 -1.34 11.36 -1.91
N CYS A 82 -0.15 11.09 -2.43
CA CYS A 82 0.49 11.82 -3.53
C CYS A 82 0.69 10.88 -4.74
N LEU A 83 1.00 11.46 -5.89
CA LEU A 83 1.23 10.73 -7.15
C LEU A 83 2.61 11.08 -7.72
N ALA A 84 3.32 10.07 -8.22
CA ALA A 84 4.51 10.24 -9.05
C ALA A 84 4.39 9.39 -10.32
N LEU A 85 4.96 9.86 -11.43
CA LEU A 85 4.87 9.24 -12.74
C LEU A 85 6.25 8.79 -13.22
N SER A 86 6.29 7.72 -14.01
CA SER A 86 7.51 7.21 -14.61
C SER A 86 7.19 6.53 -15.94
N ASP A 87 8.04 6.71 -16.93
CA ASP A 87 7.92 6.02 -18.22
C ASP A 87 8.65 4.67 -18.22
N ASP A 88 9.67 4.51 -17.37
CA ASP A 88 10.51 3.29 -17.32
C ASP A 88 10.25 2.41 -16.09
N GLY A 89 9.48 2.90 -15.13
CA GLY A 89 9.21 2.23 -13.86
C GLY A 89 10.40 2.24 -12.89
N LYS A 90 11.44 3.03 -13.14
CA LYS A 90 12.65 3.14 -12.31
C LYS A 90 12.93 4.56 -11.84
N HIS A 91 12.57 5.56 -12.65
CA HIS A 91 12.77 6.97 -12.36
C HIS A 91 11.42 7.66 -12.27
N PHE A 92 11.03 8.04 -11.06
CA PHE A 92 9.73 8.65 -10.79
C PHE A 92 9.88 10.15 -10.56
N GLU A 93 8.99 10.92 -11.19
CA GLU A 93 8.84 12.36 -11.01
C GLU A 93 7.53 12.64 -10.28
N LYS A 94 7.57 13.53 -9.28
CA LYS A 94 6.38 13.90 -8.52
C LYS A 94 5.42 14.65 -9.42
N LYS A 95 4.16 14.21 -9.45
CA LYS A 95 3.09 14.91 -10.14
C LYS A 95 2.65 16.10 -9.28
N LEU A 96 2.86 17.30 -9.80
CA LEU A 96 2.29 18.51 -9.20
C LEU A 96 0.88 18.72 -9.74
N LEU A 97 0.00 19.18 -8.85
CA LEU A 97 -1.42 19.42 -9.08
C LEU A 97 -1.68 20.92 -8.98
N ALA A 98 -2.90 21.30 -8.59
CA ALA A 98 -3.26 22.70 -8.37
C ALA A 98 -2.28 23.39 -7.40
N HIS A 99 -1.93 24.64 -7.73
CA HIS A 99 -0.99 25.46 -6.96
C HIS A 99 0.41 24.86 -6.77
N GLU A 100 0.84 23.99 -7.69
CA GLU A 100 2.16 23.35 -7.66
C GLU A 100 2.38 22.43 -6.44
N MET A 101 1.29 21.87 -5.91
CA MET A 101 1.30 20.99 -4.73
C MET A 101 1.20 19.51 -5.14
N SER A 102 1.81 18.60 -4.39
CA SER A 102 1.82 17.15 -4.72
C SER A 102 0.63 16.35 -4.19
N GLY A 103 -0.10 16.88 -3.20
CA GLY A 103 -1.15 16.16 -2.49
C GLY A 103 -2.39 15.92 -3.36
N LEU A 104 -2.68 14.66 -3.68
CA LEU A 104 -3.80 14.23 -4.52
C LEU A 104 -5.12 14.25 -3.74
N PHE A 105 -5.10 13.66 -2.54
CA PHE A 105 -6.20 13.73 -1.57
C PHE A 105 -5.69 13.45 -0.16
N GLY A 106 -6.49 13.79 0.85
CA GLY A 106 -6.24 13.45 2.25
C GLY A 106 -7.54 13.47 3.06
N GLU A 107 -7.45 13.19 4.35
CA GLU A 107 -8.60 13.18 5.29
C GLU A 107 -8.48 14.30 6.34
N GLY A 108 -7.78 15.38 5.98
CA GLY A 108 -7.46 16.49 6.89
C GLY A 108 -6.01 16.45 7.41
N PRO A 109 -5.55 17.56 8.01
CA PRO A 109 -4.13 17.82 8.28
C PRO A 109 -3.50 16.88 9.32
N THR A 110 -4.32 16.22 10.14
CA THR A 110 -3.89 15.33 11.23
C THR A 110 -4.31 13.88 11.03
N ALA A 111 -5.02 13.55 9.95
CA ALA A 111 -5.61 12.22 9.76
C ALA A 111 -4.63 11.18 9.20
N MET A 112 -3.44 11.61 8.78
CA MET A 112 -2.35 10.76 8.26
C MET A 112 -2.79 9.72 7.22
N ALA A 113 -3.43 10.18 6.15
CA ALA A 113 -3.67 9.35 4.97
C ALA A 113 -2.35 8.76 4.46
N ARG A 114 -2.28 7.43 4.37
CA ARG A 114 -1.06 6.69 4.02
C ARG A 114 -1.37 5.31 3.48
N ASP A 115 -0.33 4.62 3.07
CA ASP A 115 -0.36 3.22 2.64
C ASP A 115 -1.41 2.95 1.55
N PRO A 116 -1.38 3.73 0.45
CA PRO A 116 -2.31 3.54 -0.64
C PRO A 116 -2.00 2.24 -1.39
N MET A 117 -3.04 1.58 -1.86
CA MET A 117 -2.95 0.51 -2.84
C MET A 117 -4.14 0.61 -3.79
N LEU A 118 -3.94 0.27 -5.07
CA LEU A 118 -4.97 0.36 -6.09
C LEU A 118 -5.25 -0.99 -6.74
N ILE A 119 -6.53 -1.28 -6.97
CA ILE A 119 -6.97 -2.38 -7.82
C ILE A 119 -8.00 -1.90 -8.85
N GLN A 120 -7.97 -2.48 -10.04
CA GLN A 120 -8.99 -2.27 -11.05
C GLN A 120 -9.99 -3.42 -11.04
N VAL A 121 -11.28 -3.10 -11.01
CA VAL A 121 -12.37 -4.08 -11.24
C VAL A 121 -13.38 -3.47 -12.21
N GLY A 122 -13.43 -4.05 -13.41
CA GLY A 122 -14.17 -3.47 -14.52
C GLY A 122 -13.60 -2.09 -14.91
N PRO A 123 -14.44 -1.06 -15.11
CA PRO A 123 -13.98 0.27 -15.48
C PRO A 123 -13.47 1.11 -14.30
N LEU A 124 -13.61 0.62 -13.06
CA LEU A 124 -13.36 1.41 -11.86
C LEU A 124 -12.07 0.97 -11.16
N TRP A 125 -11.30 1.95 -10.70
CA TRP A 125 -10.18 1.76 -9.80
C TRP A 125 -10.61 2.05 -8.37
N TYR A 126 -10.19 1.20 -7.44
CA TYR A 126 -10.39 1.32 -6.01
C TYR A 126 -9.03 1.58 -5.35
N CYS A 127 -8.89 2.72 -4.69
CA CYS A 127 -7.73 3.04 -3.87
C CYS A 127 -8.07 2.79 -2.40
N TYR A 128 -7.51 1.74 -1.82
CA TYR A 128 -7.59 1.45 -0.39
C TYR A 128 -6.40 2.06 0.34
N TYR A 129 -6.62 2.62 1.52
CA TYR A 129 -5.58 3.31 2.29
C TYR A 129 -5.93 3.38 3.78
N SER A 130 -4.94 3.70 4.61
CA SER A 130 -5.11 3.90 6.05
C SER A 130 -5.28 5.39 6.36
N ALA A 131 -6.23 5.72 7.23
CA ALA A 131 -6.39 7.07 7.77
C ALA A 131 -7.08 7.07 9.14
N HIS A 132 -6.94 8.16 9.88
CA HIS A 132 -7.62 8.42 11.17
C HIS A 132 -8.18 9.84 11.24
N PRO A 133 -9.19 10.18 10.41
CA PRO A 133 -9.96 11.40 10.60
C PRO A 133 -10.69 11.39 11.96
N GLU A 134 -11.34 12.51 12.29
CA GLU A 134 -12.13 12.68 13.53
C GLU A 134 -13.20 11.58 13.69
N GLU A 135 -13.71 11.06 12.59
CA GLU A 135 -14.71 9.98 12.53
C GLU A 135 -14.17 8.61 12.97
N GLY A 136 -12.85 8.49 13.15
CA GLY A 136 -12.16 7.30 13.64
C GLY A 136 -11.20 6.69 12.63
N HIS A 137 -10.38 5.76 13.12
CA HIS A 137 -9.38 5.07 12.32
C HIS A 137 -9.99 3.89 11.54
N GLY A 138 -9.33 3.50 10.46
CA GLY A 138 -9.75 2.33 9.68
C GLY A 138 -9.04 2.23 8.33
N VAL A 139 -9.48 1.24 7.55
CA VAL A 139 -9.21 1.20 6.11
C VAL A 139 -10.30 1.97 5.40
N TRP A 140 -9.89 2.84 4.51
CA TRP A 140 -10.73 3.70 3.71
C TRP A 140 -10.59 3.34 2.24
N VAL A 141 -11.61 3.63 1.45
CA VAL A 141 -11.58 3.51 0.00
C VAL A 141 -12.04 4.79 -0.66
N ARG A 142 -11.38 5.13 -1.76
CA ARG A 142 -11.86 6.08 -2.76
C ARG A 142 -11.81 5.42 -4.13
N THR A 143 -12.63 5.88 -5.05
CA THR A 143 -12.70 5.32 -6.41
C THR A 143 -12.39 6.36 -7.47
N THR A 144 -11.91 5.92 -8.62
CA THR A 144 -11.58 6.77 -9.76
C THR A 144 -11.71 6.01 -11.06
N THR A 145 -12.00 6.72 -12.15
CA THR A 145 -11.97 6.20 -13.53
C THR A 145 -10.81 6.77 -14.34
N ASP A 146 -10.10 7.77 -13.82
CA ASP A 146 -9.04 8.50 -14.53
C ASP A 146 -7.72 8.56 -13.76
N LEU A 147 -7.65 7.91 -12.59
CA LEU A 147 -6.45 7.75 -11.76
C LEU A 147 -5.96 9.04 -11.09
N GLU A 148 -6.69 10.15 -11.22
CA GLU A 148 -6.31 11.47 -10.69
C GLU A 148 -7.45 12.11 -9.88
N HIS A 149 -8.70 11.95 -10.29
CA HIS A 149 -9.87 12.44 -9.57
C HIS A 149 -10.52 11.31 -8.77
N PHE A 150 -10.47 11.44 -7.45
CA PHE A 150 -10.97 10.43 -6.52
C PHE A 150 -12.31 10.83 -5.91
N SER A 151 -13.19 9.86 -5.71
CA SER A 151 -14.46 10.03 -5.01
C SER A 151 -14.27 10.52 -3.56
N GLN A 152 -15.39 10.83 -2.90
CA GLN A 152 -15.40 10.94 -1.44
C GLN A 152 -14.93 9.63 -0.79
N SER A 153 -14.32 9.76 0.39
CA SER A 153 -13.82 8.64 1.17
C SER A 153 -14.97 7.85 1.80
N ARG A 154 -14.80 6.53 1.86
CA ARG A 154 -15.70 5.63 2.58
C ARG A 154 -14.88 4.68 3.44
N ARG A 155 -15.20 4.59 4.73
CA ARG A 155 -14.58 3.60 5.62
C ARG A 155 -15.13 2.21 5.28
N VAL A 156 -14.23 1.25 5.07
CA VAL A 156 -14.59 -0.13 4.69
C VAL A 156 -14.23 -1.17 5.77
N MET A 157 -13.32 -0.81 6.68
CA MET A 157 -12.88 -1.67 7.78
C MET A 157 -12.57 -0.85 9.04
N THR A 158 -13.13 -1.23 10.19
CA THR A 158 -12.73 -0.76 11.53
C THR A 158 -13.26 -1.70 12.62
N GLY A 159 -12.69 -1.67 13.82
CA GLY A 159 -13.07 -2.49 14.96
C GLY A 159 -12.99 -4.01 14.76
N GLY A 160 -13.89 -4.74 15.41
CA GLY A 160 -13.88 -6.20 15.44
C GLY A 160 -12.67 -6.75 16.20
N GLN A 161 -12.26 -7.98 15.89
CA GLN A 161 -11.07 -8.60 16.49
C GLN A 161 -9.76 -7.90 16.07
N ALA A 162 -9.78 -7.05 15.04
CA ALA A 162 -8.64 -6.20 14.73
C ALA A 162 -8.38 -5.18 15.85
N GLY A 163 -9.40 -4.84 16.64
CA GLY A 163 -9.36 -3.89 17.76
C GLY A 163 -9.40 -2.43 17.32
N ASP A 164 -9.50 -1.50 18.28
CA ASP A 164 -9.81 -0.08 18.03
C ASP A 164 -8.60 0.87 18.20
N ASN A 165 -7.39 0.45 17.85
CA ASN A 165 -6.25 1.37 17.82
C ASN A 165 -5.93 1.81 16.40
N TRP A 166 -5.44 3.04 16.25
CA TRP A 166 -5.10 3.62 14.94
C TRP A 166 -4.05 2.81 14.15
N PHE A 167 -3.22 2.03 14.84
CA PHE A 167 -2.19 1.17 14.26
C PHE A 167 -2.70 -0.24 13.89
N ASN A 168 -3.98 -0.54 14.12
CA ASN A 168 -4.58 -1.83 13.80
C ASN A 168 -5.02 -1.96 12.33
N PHE A 169 -4.97 -0.87 11.55
CA PHE A 169 -5.49 -0.81 10.19
C PHE A 169 -4.44 -0.27 9.23
N GLU A 170 -3.26 -0.88 9.23
CA GLU A 170 -2.08 -0.44 8.46
C GLU A 170 -1.90 -1.28 7.20
N CYS A 171 -1.22 -0.73 6.19
CA CYS A 171 -0.83 -1.44 4.96
C CYS A 171 -1.97 -2.29 4.36
N PRO A 172 -3.14 -1.69 4.06
CA PRO A 172 -4.20 -2.41 3.38
C PRO A 172 -3.68 -2.89 2.01
N HIS A 173 -3.98 -4.14 1.68
CA HIS A 173 -3.75 -4.71 0.37
C HIS A 173 -4.98 -5.52 -0.02
N VAL A 174 -5.56 -5.24 -1.18
CA VAL A 174 -6.77 -5.91 -1.65
C VAL A 174 -6.48 -6.67 -2.93
N VAL A 175 -7.03 -7.87 -3.06
CA VAL A 175 -7.07 -8.61 -4.33
C VAL A 175 -8.50 -9.04 -4.64
N HIS A 176 -8.86 -9.01 -5.92
CA HIS A 176 -10.13 -9.55 -6.40
C HIS A 176 -9.89 -10.94 -7.00
N TYR A 177 -10.46 -11.97 -6.38
CA TYR A 177 -10.25 -13.36 -6.74
C TYR A 177 -11.55 -14.16 -6.66
N LYS A 178 -11.89 -14.88 -7.74
CA LYS A 178 -13.11 -15.72 -7.86
C LYS A 178 -14.40 -15.01 -7.40
N GLY A 179 -14.56 -13.72 -7.74
CA GLY A 179 -15.77 -12.94 -7.45
C GLY A 179 -15.82 -12.32 -6.05
N TYR A 180 -14.73 -12.43 -5.27
CA TYR A 180 -14.62 -11.83 -3.94
C TYR A 180 -13.40 -10.92 -3.85
N PHE A 181 -13.51 -9.91 -3.01
CA PHE A 181 -12.42 -9.06 -2.56
C PHE A 181 -11.83 -9.65 -1.27
N TYR A 182 -10.52 -9.72 -1.19
CA TYR A 182 -9.79 -10.13 0.00
C TYR A 182 -8.93 -8.96 0.49
N LEU A 183 -9.29 -8.38 1.63
CA LEU A 183 -8.52 -7.34 2.31
C LEU A 183 -7.53 -7.98 3.28
N PHE A 184 -6.26 -7.71 3.05
CA PHE A 184 -5.16 -7.93 4.00
C PHE A 184 -4.89 -6.60 4.68
N HIS A 185 -4.83 -6.56 6.01
CA HIS A 185 -4.34 -5.38 6.72
C HIS A 185 -3.56 -5.77 7.96
N THR A 186 -2.46 -5.08 8.22
CA THR A 186 -1.56 -5.35 9.34
C THR A 186 -2.05 -4.68 10.61
N GLN A 187 -2.04 -5.43 11.71
CA GLN A 187 -2.36 -4.91 13.05
C GLN A 187 -1.14 -4.85 13.97
N ASN A 188 -0.12 -5.67 13.70
CA ASN A 188 1.05 -5.74 14.56
C ASN A 188 2.33 -5.96 13.75
N TYR A 189 3.35 -5.14 14.04
CA TYR A 189 4.68 -5.23 13.47
C TYR A 189 5.71 -5.84 14.43
N ALA A 190 5.37 -6.02 15.71
CA ALA A 190 6.32 -6.43 16.73
C ALA A 190 7.01 -7.74 16.34
N PRO A 191 8.36 -7.81 16.37
CA PRO A 191 9.10 -9.02 16.05
C PRO A 191 8.58 -10.26 16.79
N GLY A 192 8.26 -11.31 16.04
CA GLY A 192 7.72 -12.58 16.56
C GLY A 192 6.24 -12.54 16.92
N ARG A 193 5.57 -11.38 16.75
CA ARG A 193 4.13 -11.17 16.99
C ARG A 193 3.48 -10.44 15.82
N GLN A 194 4.08 -10.51 14.64
CA GLN A 194 3.49 -9.94 13.45
C GLN A 194 2.12 -10.54 13.17
N GLN A 195 1.16 -9.69 12.81
CA GLN A 195 -0.19 -10.12 12.49
C GLN A 195 -0.77 -9.28 11.37
N THR A 196 -1.30 -9.96 10.37
CA THR A 196 -2.18 -9.43 9.34
C THR A 196 -3.47 -10.24 9.33
N SER A 197 -4.62 -9.57 9.40
CA SER A 197 -5.91 -10.22 9.17
C SER A 197 -6.29 -10.19 7.70
N VAL A 198 -7.01 -11.24 7.29
CA VAL A 198 -7.64 -11.36 5.98
C VAL A 198 -9.16 -11.35 6.15
N TYR A 199 -9.84 -10.48 5.41
CA TYR A 199 -11.30 -10.43 5.32
C TYR A 199 -11.74 -10.63 3.87
N ARG A 200 -12.80 -11.42 3.66
CA ARG A 200 -13.39 -11.72 2.34
C ARG A 200 -14.76 -11.06 2.24
N SER A 201 -14.99 -10.27 1.19
CA SER A 201 -16.29 -9.67 0.92
C SER A 201 -16.66 -9.73 -0.56
N ALA A 202 -17.95 -9.83 -0.87
CA ALA A 202 -18.46 -9.62 -2.22
C ALA A 202 -18.68 -8.13 -2.53
N ASP A 203 -18.75 -7.28 -1.49
CA ASP A 203 -18.88 -5.82 -1.60
C ASP A 203 -17.51 -5.16 -1.38
N PRO A 204 -16.91 -4.49 -2.39
CA PRO A 204 -15.62 -3.81 -2.24
C PRO A 204 -15.64 -2.66 -1.22
N TYR A 205 -16.82 -2.23 -0.78
CA TYR A 205 -17.01 -1.14 0.17
C TYR A 205 -17.32 -1.61 1.60
N TYR A 206 -17.29 -2.91 1.88
CA TYR A 206 -17.59 -3.44 3.21
C TYR A 206 -16.77 -4.70 3.50
N PHE A 207 -15.73 -4.59 4.32
CA PHE A 207 -15.00 -5.73 4.87
C PHE A 207 -15.38 -6.03 6.32
N GLY A 208 -15.71 -5.02 7.12
CA GLY A 208 -16.19 -5.20 8.49
C GLY A 208 -16.14 -3.90 9.29
N ILE A 209 -17.29 -3.40 9.77
CA ILE A 209 -17.36 -2.19 10.60
C ILE A 209 -17.87 -2.60 11.97
N ASN A 210 -16.95 -2.76 12.93
CA ASN A 210 -17.20 -3.36 14.24
C ASN A 210 -17.82 -4.77 14.12
N ASP A 211 -17.38 -5.51 13.09
CA ASP A 211 -17.95 -6.78 12.66
C ASP A 211 -16.86 -7.65 12.04
N ASP A 212 -16.92 -8.95 12.32
CA ASP A 212 -15.98 -9.97 11.84
C ASP A 212 -16.67 -11.03 10.96
N SER A 213 -17.90 -10.81 10.49
CA SER A 213 -18.64 -11.79 9.66
C SER A 213 -17.90 -12.21 8.38
N ASN A 214 -17.00 -11.35 7.89
CA ASN A 214 -16.20 -11.55 6.68
C ASN A 214 -14.77 -12.03 6.99
N PHE A 215 -14.44 -12.27 8.27
CA PHE A 215 -13.10 -12.71 8.63
C PHE A 215 -12.77 -14.08 8.02
N VAL A 216 -11.53 -14.22 7.55
CA VAL A 216 -11.00 -15.47 6.98
C VAL A 216 -9.94 -16.07 7.91
N CYS A 217 -8.85 -15.36 8.13
CA CYS A 217 -7.73 -15.87 8.93
C CYS A 217 -6.75 -14.77 9.37
N HIS A 218 -5.85 -15.14 10.28
CA HIS A 218 -4.65 -14.36 10.58
C HIS A 218 -3.43 -14.98 9.89
N LEU A 219 -2.56 -14.11 9.38
CA LEU A 219 -1.25 -14.47 8.85
C LEU A 219 -0.15 -13.88 9.75
N PRO A 220 0.91 -14.64 10.09
CA PRO A 220 1.99 -14.18 10.98
C PRO A 220 3.03 -13.33 10.24
N ILE A 221 2.55 -12.27 9.57
CA ILE A 221 3.32 -11.40 8.68
C ILE A 221 2.87 -9.94 8.84
N ALA A 222 3.70 -9.01 8.36
CA ALA A 222 3.41 -7.58 8.38
C ALA A 222 3.66 -6.96 7.00
N ALA A 223 2.81 -6.01 6.65
CA ALA A 223 2.76 -5.27 5.39
C ALA A 223 2.86 -6.19 4.15
N PRO A 224 1.92 -7.13 3.97
CA PRO A 224 1.96 -7.98 2.79
C PRO A 224 1.57 -7.23 1.52
N GLU A 225 2.25 -7.57 0.43
CA GLU A 225 1.79 -7.26 -0.93
C GLU A 225 1.62 -8.55 -1.71
N ILE A 226 0.48 -8.68 -2.38
CA ILE A 226 0.20 -9.80 -3.27
C ILE A 226 0.59 -9.39 -4.69
N ILE A 227 1.42 -10.23 -5.32
CA ILE A 227 1.96 -10.00 -6.66
C ILE A 227 1.44 -11.11 -7.55
N ILE A 228 0.85 -10.74 -8.69
CA ILE A 228 0.42 -11.69 -9.73
C ILE A 228 1.48 -11.65 -10.84
N HIS A 229 2.11 -12.79 -11.10
CA HIS A 229 3.11 -12.93 -12.15
C HIS A 229 3.03 -14.33 -12.75
N GLU A 230 2.97 -14.42 -14.09
CA GLU A 230 2.87 -15.69 -14.82
C GLU A 230 1.74 -16.60 -14.29
N ASP A 231 0.55 -16.02 -14.12
CA ASP A 231 -0.66 -16.70 -13.60
C ASP A 231 -0.49 -17.31 -12.19
N ARG A 232 0.52 -16.86 -11.45
CA ARG A 232 0.79 -17.31 -10.07
C ARG A 232 0.71 -16.14 -9.11
N PHE A 233 0.22 -16.44 -7.93
CA PHE A 233 0.24 -15.51 -6.80
C PHE A 233 1.53 -15.67 -6.02
N TYR A 234 2.12 -14.55 -5.68
CA TYR A 234 3.23 -14.43 -4.75
C TYR A 234 2.82 -13.48 -3.64
N LEU A 235 3.37 -13.70 -2.46
CA LEU A 235 3.21 -12.84 -1.30
C LEU A 235 4.58 -12.34 -0.90
N ALA A 236 4.77 -11.02 -0.97
CA ALA A 236 5.89 -10.33 -0.37
C ALA A 236 5.48 -9.82 1.01
N ALA A 237 6.38 -9.86 2.00
CA ALA A 237 6.15 -9.30 3.34
C ALA A 237 7.48 -8.93 3.99
N LEU A 238 7.42 -8.13 5.06
CA LEU A 238 8.60 -7.82 5.86
C LEU A 238 9.18 -9.09 6.52
N THR A 239 10.49 -9.09 6.73
CA THR A 239 11.15 -10.06 7.64
C THR A 239 10.66 -9.85 9.07
N PRO A 240 10.71 -10.88 9.95
CA PRO A 240 10.29 -10.73 11.34
C PRO A 240 11.06 -9.65 12.12
N GLN A 241 12.26 -9.29 11.69
CA GLN A 241 13.09 -8.25 12.32
C GLN A 241 12.84 -6.86 11.73
N LEU A 242 11.97 -6.75 10.70
CA LEU A 242 11.67 -5.51 9.96
C LEU A 242 12.90 -4.90 9.28
N ASP A 243 13.86 -5.74 8.91
CA ASP A 243 15.16 -5.38 8.33
C ASP A 243 15.32 -5.86 6.87
N GLY A 244 14.28 -6.44 6.30
CA GLY A 244 14.26 -6.90 4.92
C GLY A 244 12.86 -7.24 4.43
N ILE A 245 12.79 -7.70 3.19
CA ILE A 245 11.57 -8.18 2.53
C ILE A 245 11.84 -9.59 2.05
N ARG A 246 10.84 -10.46 2.24
CA ARG A 246 10.85 -11.85 1.80
C ARG A 246 9.64 -12.10 0.92
N ILE A 247 9.80 -13.02 -0.03
CA ILE A 247 8.74 -13.41 -0.96
C ILE A 247 8.55 -14.92 -0.92
N THR A 248 7.29 -15.34 -1.03
CA THR A 248 6.92 -16.75 -1.18
C THR A 248 5.81 -16.88 -2.21
N ARG A 249 5.60 -18.08 -2.72
CA ARG A 249 4.39 -18.39 -3.49
C ARG A 249 3.17 -18.41 -2.56
N LEU A 250 2.06 -17.85 -3.03
CA LEU A 250 0.76 -17.91 -2.37
C LEU A 250 -0.14 -18.89 -3.11
N GLU A 251 -0.86 -19.72 -2.37
CA GLU A 251 -1.86 -20.63 -2.92
C GLU A 251 -3.20 -20.41 -2.22
N TRP A 252 -4.26 -20.37 -3.02
CA TRP A 252 -5.64 -20.27 -2.53
C TRP A 252 -6.20 -21.66 -2.30
N GLN A 253 -6.64 -21.93 -1.08
CA GLN A 253 -7.33 -23.17 -0.74
C GLN A 253 -8.83 -22.96 -0.78
N GLU A 254 -9.56 -23.95 -1.30
CA GLU A 254 -11.01 -23.97 -1.18
C GLU A 254 -11.39 -24.17 0.29
N GLU A 255 -12.42 -23.46 0.73
CA GLU A 255 -13.00 -23.63 2.04
C GLU A 255 -13.53 -25.07 2.11
N LYS A 256 -12.92 -25.88 2.99
CA LYS A 256 -13.41 -27.23 3.21
C LYS A 256 -14.80 -27.12 3.87
N PRO A 257 -15.80 -27.89 3.38
CA PRO A 257 -17.16 -27.85 3.94
C PRO A 257 -17.21 -28.27 5.41
#